data_AF-A0A6L8UX47-F1
#
_entry.id   AF-A0A6L8UX47-F1
#
_cell.length_a   1.000
_cell.length_b   1.000
_cell.length_c   1.000
_cell.angle_alpha   90.00
_cell.angle_beta   90.00
_cell.angle_gamma   90.00
#
_symmetry.space_group_name_H-M   'P 1'
#
loop_
_entity.id
_entity.type
_entity.pdbx_description
1 polymer ?
#
loop_
_entity_poly.entity_id
_entity_poly.type
_entity_poly.pdbx_seq_one_letter_code
_entity_poly.pdbx_strand_id
1 'polypeptide(L)'
;MKRQFLAGLMAVLTALIILPVSAMAYSYGDANTEDVAETFKLVQSSIGNGANDWNAAEGAYQERRAEIVSHFGEAVGSTLDANFKAKDSKAVIANFKGVLVMNLDRRFTYAIQGIDDYAASKLLLAKAKATYDTLQPYMGSGTADIEKAFDEALDALGNPGLFGVGKKPVQPDVFKEKVGFIYGKVKPLFPYQAAAAPVASSEPTPVAQPTETPKTEPVVKSEPTPAQEQPVLVEKEAKPAETKAPDVAAAVETKAPEPSASASASPSPSAAPTAEAASPTPAASAAATTAPAKAADTASTTVKQAEPAKEASAHAPMQRTDKTNSFVSIAVIGGVIVLLGGGVWFARKRKWI
;
A
#
# COMPACT_ATOMS: atom_id res chain seq x y z
N MET A 1 -14.94 -49.67 -12.36
CA MET A 1 -13.80 -48.74 -12.50
C MET A 1 -14.20 -47.35 -13.04
N LYS A 2 -14.81 -47.22 -14.24
CA LYS A 2 -15.14 -45.90 -14.84
C LYS A 2 -16.06 -44.99 -14.01
N ARG A 3 -17.03 -45.54 -13.27
CA ARG A 3 -17.96 -44.77 -12.42
C ARG A 3 -17.30 -44.22 -11.14
N GLN A 4 -16.38 -44.97 -10.55
CA GLN A 4 -15.66 -44.53 -9.34
C GLN A 4 -14.57 -43.51 -9.69
N PHE A 5 -13.96 -43.63 -10.86
CA PHE A 5 -13.06 -42.60 -11.38
C PHE A 5 -13.78 -41.26 -11.63
N LEU A 6 -14.97 -41.31 -12.23
CA LEU A 6 -15.78 -40.11 -12.48
C LEU A 6 -16.28 -39.46 -11.17
N ALA A 7 -16.67 -40.27 -10.18
CA ALA A 7 -17.05 -39.79 -8.86
C ALA A 7 -15.87 -39.14 -8.12
N GLY A 8 -14.66 -39.72 -8.21
CA GLY A 8 -13.45 -39.13 -7.66
C GLY A 8 -13.08 -37.80 -8.34
N LEU A 9 -13.20 -37.71 -9.66
CA LEU A 9 -12.94 -36.47 -10.39
C LEU A 9 -13.93 -35.36 -10.01
N MET A 10 -15.22 -35.70 -9.84
CA MET A 10 -16.23 -34.75 -9.39
C MET A 10 -16.01 -34.30 -7.94
N ALA A 11 -15.56 -35.18 -7.05
CA ALA A 11 -15.21 -34.82 -5.69
C ALA A 11 -14.02 -33.84 -5.63
N VAL A 12 -12.98 -34.07 -6.44
CA VAL A 12 -11.82 -33.17 -6.55
C VAL A 12 -12.21 -31.82 -7.16
N LEU A 13 -13.03 -31.81 -8.21
CA LEU A 13 -13.50 -30.57 -8.83
C LEU A 13 -14.39 -29.76 -7.88
N THR A 14 -15.25 -30.43 -7.13
CA THR A 14 -16.09 -29.79 -6.10
C THR A 14 -15.26 -29.24 -4.96
N ALA A 15 -14.23 -29.96 -4.52
CA ALA A 15 -13.28 -29.48 -3.50
C ALA A 15 -12.50 -28.25 -3.97
N LEU A 16 -12.10 -28.18 -5.26
CA LEU A 16 -11.45 -26.99 -5.83
C LEU A 16 -12.36 -25.75 -5.90
N ILE A 17 -13.69 -25.94 -6.01
CA ILE A 17 -14.66 -24.84 -6.06
C ILE A 17 -15.02 -24.33 -4.65
N ILE A 18 -14.95 -25.19 -3.63
CA ILE A 18 -15.28 -24.83 -2.24
C ILE A 18 -14.08 -24.19 -1.51
N LEU A 19 -12.85 -24.33 -2.03
CA LEU A 19 -11.72 -23.58 -1.48
C LEU A 19 -12.03 -22.08 -1.61
N PRO A 20 -12.09 -21.33 -0.49
CA PRO A 20 -12.25 -19.89 -0.57
C PRO A 20 -10.99 -19.34 -1.22
N VAL A 21 -11.08 -19.03 -2.51
CA VAL A 21 -10.30 -17.96 -3.09
C VAL A 21 -10.82 -16.70 -2.40
N SER A 22 -10.30 -16.41 -1.22
CA SER A 22 -10.19 -15.05 -0.75
C SER A 22 -9.30 -14.35 -1.77
N ALA A 23 -9.93 -13.96 -2.88
CA ALA A 23 -9.54 -12.75 -3.56
C ALA A 23 -9.59 -11.70 -2.45
N MET A 24 -8.43 -11.45 -1.84
CA MET A 24 -8.12 -10.18 -1.23
C MET A 24 -8.39 -9.21 -2.36
N ALA A 25 -9.64 -8.74 -2.45
CA ALA A 25 -10.09 -7.72 -3.35
C ALA A 25 -9.31 -6.51 -2.89
N TYR A 26 -8.07 -6.48 -3.34
CA TYR A 26 -7.07 -5.55 -2.95
C TYR A 26 -7.68 -4.22 -3.32
N SER A 27 -7.92 -3.39 -2.30
CA SER A 27 -8.70 -2.17 -2.40
C SER A 27 -7.93 -1.12 -3.21
N TYR A 28 -7.76 -1.37 -4.51
CA TYR A 28 -7.17 -0.43 -5.46
C TYR A 28 -8.10 0.78 -5.69
N GLY A 29 -9.35 0.71 -5.23
CA GLY A 29 -10.40 1.66 -5.53
C GLY A 29 -10.96 2.45 -4.33
N ASP A 30 -10.72 2.06 -3.08
CA ASP A 30 -11.20 2.87 -1.97
C ASP A 30 -10.33 4.12 -1.84
N ALA A 31 -10.97 5.27 -1.98
CA ALA A 31 -10.32 6.57 -1.85
C ALA A 31 -9.83 6.81 -0.41
N ASN A 32 -10.43 6.13 0.56
CA ASN A 32 -10.15 6.29 1.98
C ASN A 32 -9.13 5.27 2.52
N THR A 33 -8.58 4.41 1.67
CA THR A 33 -7.50 3.48 2.04
C THR A 33 -6.19 3.86 1.36
N GLU A 34 -5.10 3.80 2.12
CA GLU A 34 -3.74 3.99 1.61
C GLU A 34 -2.88 2.82 2.10
N ASP A 35 -2.32 2.06 1.17
CA ASP A 35 -1.71 0.75 1.47
C ASP A 35 -0.51 0.84 2.41
N VAL A 36 0.30 1.92 2.32
CA VAL A 36 1.44 2.13 3.22
C VAL A 36 0.94 2.48 4.63
N ALA A 37 -0.15 3.25 4.74
CA ALA A 37 -0.81 3.57 6.00
C ALA A 37 -1.47 2.33 6.65
N GLU A 38 -2.16 1.50 5.87
CA GLU A 38 -2.72 0.23 6.38
C GLU A 38 -1.62 -0.72 6.85
N THR A 39 -0.50 -0.78 6.12
CA THR A 39 0.66 -1.56 6.53
C THR A 39 1.24 -1.06 7.84
N PHE A 40 1.34 0.25 8.03
CA PHE A 40 1.77 0.82 9.30
C PHE A 40 0.84 0.42 10.46
N LYS A 41 -0.49 0.42 10.26
CA LYS A 41 -1.43 -0.03 11.30
C LYS A 41 -1.16 -1.46 11.73
N LEU A 42 -0.90 -2.37 10.77
CA LEU A 42 -0.54 -3.77 11.05
C LEU A 42 0.79 -3.87 11.79
N VAL A 43 1.81 -3.13 11.37
CA VAL A 43 3.12 -3.10 12.05
C VAL A 43 2.95 -2.57 13.49
N GLN A 44 2.24 -1.46 13.67
CA GLN A 44 1.97 -0.86 14.97
C GLN A 44 1.20 -1.80 15.90
N SER A 45 0.20 -2.52 15.41
CA SER A 45 -0.53 -3.48 16.26
C SER A 45 0.30 -4.71 16.63
N SER A 46 1.26 -5.09 15.78
CA SER A 46 2.04 -6.32 15.95
C SER A 46 3.26 -6.14 16.87
N ILE A 47 3.92 -4.98 16.82
CA ILE A 47 5.14 -4.71 17.61
C ILE A 47 5.07 -3.42 18.44
N GLY A 48 4.04 -2.60 18.27
CA GLY A 48 3.84 -1.38 19.06
C GLY A 48 3.21 -1.67 20.42
N ASN A 49 3.31 -0.71 21.35
CA ASN A 49 2.63 -0.73 22.66
C ASN A 49 2.86 -2.01 23.50
N GLY A 50 4.04 -2.65 23.37
CA GLY A 50 4.39 -3.85 24.13
C GLY A 50 4.05 -5.18 23.44
N ALA A 51 3.44 -5.15 22.25
CA ALA A 51 3.32 -6.33 21.40
C ALA A 51 4.70 -6.79 20.87
N ASN A 52 4.82 -8.06 20.51
CA ASN A 52 6.11 -8.67 20.13
C ASN A 52 6.00 -9.64 18.94
N ASP A 53 4.97 -9.49 18.10
CA ASP A 53 4.77 -10.29 16.90
C ASP A 53 5.60 -9.73 15.73
N TRP A 54 6.90 -9.99 15.79
CA TRP A 54 7.86 -9.54 14.77
C TRP A 54 7.62 -10.18 13.41
N ASN A 55 7.14 -11.42 13.37
CA ASN A 55 6.90 -12.13 12.11
C ASN A 55 5.73 -11.50 11.35
N ALA A 56 4.64 -11.17 12.05
CA ALA A 56 3.52 -10.46 11.43
C ALA A 56 3.92 -9.05 10.97
N ALA A 57 4.67 -8.31 11.80
CA ALA A 57 5.11 -6.97 11.47
C ALA A 57 6.06 -6.93 10.26
N GLU A 58 7.07 -7.80 10.24
CA GLU A 58 8.02 -7.89 9.13
C GLU A 58 7.32 -8.40 7.87
N GLY A 59 6.44 -9.40 7.98
CA GLY A 59 5.63 -9.88 6.86
C GLY A 59 4.82 -8.77 6.19
N ALA A 60 4.08 -7.97 6.98
CA ALA A 60 3.31 -6.83 6.47
C ALA A 60 4.21 -5.79 5.79
N TYR A 61 5.36 -5.46 6.38
CA TYR A 61 6.32 -4.52 5.79
C TYR A 61 6.89 -5.04 4.45
N GLN A 62 7.26 -6.32 4.37
CA GLN A 62 7.86 -6.90 3.16
C GLN A 62 6.92 -6.84 1.95
N GLU A 63 5.61 -6.94 2.16
CA GLU A 63 4.61 -6.75 1.09
C GLU A 63 4.65 -5.35 0.47
N ARG A 64 5.04 -4.33 1.24
CA ARG A 64 5.18 -2.93 0.79
C ARG A 64 6.59 -2.51 0.45
N ARG A 65 7.61 -3.25 0.86
CA ARG A 65 9.01 -2.81 0.77
C ARG A 65 9.38 -2.35 -0.64
N ALA A 66 9.00 -3.12 -1.66
CA ALA A 66 9.29 -2.77 -3.06
C ALA A 66 8.65 -1.43 -3.47
N GLU A 67 7.41 -1.19 -3.06
CA GLU A 67 6.72 0.08 -3.31
C GLU A 67 7.41 1.24 -2.59
N ILE A 68 7.76 1.06 -1.30
CA ILE A 68 8.48 2.06 -0.49
C ILE A 68 9.81 2.42 -1.15
N VAL A 69 10.61 1.42 -1.55
CA VAL A 69 11.88 1.63 -2.25
C VAL A 69 11.67 2.34 -3.58
N SER A 70 10.65 1.96 -4.36
CA SER A 70 10.39 2.57 -5.68
C SER A 70 10.06 4.07 -5.59
N HIS A 71 9.49 4.49 -4.47
CA HIS A 71 9.03 5.87 -4.28
C HIS A 71 9.97 6.74 -3.45
N PHE A 72 10.69 6.14 -2.50
CA PHE A 72 11.50 6.88 -1.52
C PHE A 72 12.98 6.48 -1.54
N GLY A 73 13.35 5.48 -2.34
CA GLY A 73 14.73 5.04 -2.55
C GLY A 73 15.18 3.90 -1.63
N GLU A 74 16.25 3.22 -2.06
CA GLU A 74 16.80 2.04 -1.36
C GLU A 74 17.29 2.37 0.06
N ALA A 75 17.79 3.59 0.29
CA ALA A 75 18.22 4.03 1.61
C ALA A 75 17.09 3.98 2.65
N VAL A 76 15.85 4.27 2.22
CA VAL A 76 14.68 4.23 3.10
C VAL A 76 14.30 2.80 3.45
N GLY A 77 14.27 1.92 2.44
CA GLY A 77 14.03 0.49 2.65
C GLY A 77 15.10 -0.16 3.54
N SER A 78 16.38 0.09 3.24
CA SER A 78 17.50 -0.44 4.02
C SER A 78 17.48 -0.01 5.49
N THR A 79 17.08 1.23 5.77
CA THR A 79 16.92 1.70 7.16
C THR A 79 15.81 0.95 7.87
N LEU A 80 14.65 0.74 7.23
CA LEU A 80 13.57 -0.05 7.82
C LEU A 80 13.99 -1.52 8.03
N ASP A 81 14.65 -2.13 7.05
CA ASP A 81 15.19 -3.48 7.15
C ASP A 81 16.12 -3.62 8.36
N ALA A 82 17.00 -2.64 8.57
CA ALA A 82 17.90 -2.60 9.73
C ALA A 82 17.13 -2.50 11.04
N ASN A 83 16.10 -1.65 11.12
CA ASN A 83 15.27 -1.50 12.32
C ASN A 83 14.51 -2.79 12.66
N PHE A 84 13.93 -3.46 11.66
CA PHE A 84 13.26 -4.75 11.83
C PHE A 84 14.25 -5.84 12.28
N LYS A 85 15.43 -5.91 11.65
CA LYS A 85 16.49 -6.86 12.03
C LYS A 85 16.98 -6.64 13.46
N ALA A 86 17.10 -5.39 13.89
CA ALA A 86 17.48 -5.02 15.25
C ALA A 86 16.36 -5.26 16.28
N LYS A 87 15.13 -5.57 15.83
CA LYS A 87 13.93 -5.66 16.67
C LYS A 87 13.72 -4.43 17.56
N ASP A 88 14.07 -3.26 17.03
CA ASP A 88 13.85 -2.00 17.72
C ASP A 88 12.47 -1.46 17.34
N SER A 89 11.46 -1.81 18.16
CA SER A 89 10.08 -1.38 17.92
C SER A 89 9.97 0.15 17.86
N LYS A 90 10.70 0.86 18.72
CA LYS A 90 10.67 2.32 18.74
C LYS A 90 11.22 2.90 17.43
N ALA A 91 12.34 2.39 16.95
CA ALA A 91 12.93 2.83 15.69
C ALA A 91 12.07 2.46 14.48
N VAL A 92 11.51 1.24 14.43
CA VAL A 92 10.59 0.82 13.36
C VAL A 92 9.39 1.76 13.32
N ILE A 93 8.69 1.94 14.44
CA ILE A 93 7.49 2.78 14.49
C ILE A 93 7.80 4.23 14.16
N ALA A 94 8.88 4.80 14.69
CA ALA A 94 9.26 6.18 14.40
C ALA A 94 9.58 6.38 12.91
N ASN A 95 10.40 5.52 12.33
CA ASN A 95 10.79 5.64 10.92
C ASN A 95 9.65 5.33 9.96
N PHE A 96 8.76 4.40 10.29
CA PHE A 96 7.58 4.13 9.48
C PHE A 96 6.61 5.34 9.47
N LYS A 97 6.43 6.03 10.61
CA LYS A 97 5.71 7.32 10.64
C LYS A 97 6.38 8.37 9.74
N GLY A 98 7.72 8.43 9.74
CA GLY A 98 8.47 9.25 8.80
C GLY A 98 8.21 8.90 7.33
N VAL A 99 8.08 7.62 7.00
CA VAL A 99 7.67 7.16 5.65
C VAL A 99 6.25 7.60 5.30
N LEU A 100 5.31 7.57 6.25
CA LEU A 100 3.95 8.12 6.02
C LEU A 100 3.99 9.62 5.71
N VAL A 101 4.89 10.38 6.35
CA VAL A 101 5.10 11.80 6.01
C VAL A 101 5.67 11.98 4.60
N MET A 102 6.58 11.11 4.15
CA MET A 102 7.06 11.11 2.76
C MET A 102 5.93 10.76 1.78
N ASN A 103 5.04 9.84 2.16
CA ASN A 103 3.86 9.50 1.35
C ASN A 103 2.91 10.70 1.22
N LEU A 104 2.62 11.42 2.31
CA LEU A 104 1.85 12.67 2.28
C LEU A 104 2.40 13.66 1.26
N ASP A 105 3.70 13.95 1.34
CA ASP A 105 4.39 14.88 0.43
C ASP A 105 4.23 14.48 -1.03
N ARG A 106 4.43 13.18 -1.32
CA ARG A 106 4.25 12.63 -2.67
C ARG A 106 2.80 12.79 -3.17
N ARG A 107 1.80 12.49 -2.34
CA ARG A 107 0.38 12.61 -2.72
C ARG A 107 0.02 14.07 -3.01
N PHE A 108 0.46 15.01 -2.16
CA PHE A 108 0.24 16.43 -2.39
C PHE A 108 0.95 16.92 -3.65
N THR A 109 2.20 16.53 -3.86
CA THR A 109 2.97 16.90 -5.06
C THR A 109 2.25 16.48 -6.33
N TYR A 110 1.76 15.25 -6.41
CA TYR A 110 1.03 14.77 -7.58
C TYR A 110 -0.36 15.38 -7.73
N ALA A 111 -1.06 15.68 -6.63
CA ALA A 111 -2.33 16.39 -6.68
C ALA A 111 -2.15 17.84 -7.19
N ILE A 112 -1.04 18.50 -6.83
CA ILE A 112 -0.69 19.82 -7.35
C ILE A 112 -0.36 19.75 -8.85
N GLN A 113 0.41 18.74 -9.28
CA GLN A 113 0.79 18.57 -10.68
C GLN A 113 -0.41 18.25 -11.59
N GLY A 114 -1.37 17.47 -11.08
CA GLY A 114 -2.57 17.05 -11.80
C GLY A 114 -3.83 17.84 -11.45
N ILE A 115 -3.70 19.05 -10.90
CA ILE A 115 -4.82 19.77 -10.27
C ILE A 115 -6.01 20.04 -11.22
N ASP A 116 -5.76 20.08 -12.52
CA ASP A 116 -6.81 20.25 -13.54
C ASP A 116 -7.68 18.99 -13.74
N ASP A 117 -7.20 17.82 -13.33
CA ASP A 117 -7.99 16.59 -13.23
C ASP A 117 -8.58 16.48 -11.82
N TYR A 118 -9.82 16.95 -11.68
CA TYR A 118 -10.57 16.90 -10.43
C TYR A 118 -10.65 15.49 -9.83
N ALA A 119 -10.89 14.46 -10.65
CA ALA A 119 -11.10 13.11 -10.13
C ALA A 119 -9.78 12.52 -9.60
N ALA A 120 -8.70 12.67 -10.35
CA ALA A 120 -7.38 12.20 -9.94
C ALA A 120 -6.86 12.96 -8.71
N SER A 121 -6.97 14.29 -8.70
CA SER A 121 -6.49 15.12 -7.60
C SER A 121 -7.31 14.93 -6.33
N LYS A 122 -8.63 14.77 -6.43
CA LYS A 122 -9.49 14.42 -5.29
C LYS A 122 -9.12 13.06 -4.70
N LEU A 123 -8.84 12.06 -5.55
CA LEU A 123 -8.41 10.74 -5.09
C LEU A 123 -7.08 10.80 -4.33
N LEU A 124 -6.12 11.59 -4.84
CA LEU A 124 -4.83 11.79 -4.17
C LEU A 124 -4.98 12.52 -2.84
N LEU A 125 -5.84 13.54 -2.77
CA LEU A 125 -6.15 14.25 -1.53
C LEU A 125 -6.82 13.33 -0.50
N ALA A 126 -7.75 12.48 -0.93
CA ALA A 126 -8.39 11.50 -0.05
C ALA A 126 -7.38 10.49 0.52
N LYS A 127 -6.47 9.98 -0.32
CA LYS A 127 -5.37 9.09 0.13
C LYS A 127 -4.41 9.79 1.09
N ALA A 128 -4.09 11.07 0.83
CA ALA A 128 -3.32 11.88 1.76
C ALA A 128 -4.05 12.03 3.10
N LYS A 129 -5.37 12.26 3.09
CA LYS A 129 -6.18 12.30 4.30
C LYS A 129 -6.15 10.98 5.06
N ALA A 130 -6.31 9.83 4.39
CA ALA A 130 -6.20 8.51 5.02
C ALA A 130 -4.82 8.27 5.68
N THR A 131 -3.75 8.78 5.05
CA THR A 131 -2.40 8.75 5.63
C THR A 131 -2.31 9.63 6.87
N TYR A 132 -2.86 10.85 6.81
CA TYR A 132 -2.94 11.76 7.95
C TYR A 132 -3.77 11.18 9.11
N ASP A 133 -4.94 10.63 8.84
CA ASP A 133 -5.82 10.02 9.85
C ASP A 133 -5.09 8.89 10.62
N THR A 134 -4.14 8.22 9.95
CA THR A 134 -3.28 7.20 10.56
C THR A 134 -2.19 7.81 11.47
N LEU A 135 -1.70 9.02 11.14
CA LEU A 135 -0.73 9.76 11.96
C LEU A 135 -1.38 10.54 13.11
N GLN A 136 -2.63 10.96 12.94
CA GLN A 136 -3.37 11.83 13.85
C GLN A 136 -3.33 11.40 15.32
N PRO A 137 -3.49 10.09 15.68
CA PRO A 137 -3.39 9.65 17.07
C PRO A 137 -2.05 9.95 17.76
N TYR A 138 -1.02 10.30 17.00
CA TYR A 138 0.34 10.58 17.50
C TYR A 138 0.72 12.06 17.46
N MET A 139 -0.17 12.96 17.00
CA MET A 139 0.14 14.38 16.78
C MET A 139 -0.14 15.29 17.99
N GLY A 140 -0.82 14.79 19.01
CA GLY A 140 -1.22 15.60 20.17
C GLY A 140 -2.27 16.64 19.79
N SER A 141 -1.89 17.92 19.78
CA SER A 141 -2.77 19.06 19.49
C SER A 141 -2.68 19.58 18.05
N GLY A 142 -3.66 20.38 17.63
CA GLY A 142 -3.64 21.05 16.32
C GLY A 142 -4.24 20.25 15.17
N THR A 143 -4.92 19.13 15.46
CA THR A 143 -5.58 18.27 14.48
C THR A 143 -6.76 18.96 13.80
N ALA A 144 -7.53 19.77 14.54
CA ALA A 144 -8.69 20.48 14.00
C ALA A 144 -8.34 21.46 12.86
N ASP A 145 -7.23 22.19 13.00
CA ASP A 145 -6.77 23.11 11.94
C ASP A 145 -6.33 22.35 10.69
N ILE A 146 -5.76 21.16 10.86
CA ILE A 146 -5.31 20.32 9.76
C ILE A 146 -6.50 19.67 9.05
N GLU A 147 -7.48 19.17 9.81
CA GLU A 147 -8.75 18.65 9.27
C GLU A 147 -9.47 19.74 8.45
N LYS A 148 -9.56 20.96 8.99
CA LYS A 148 -10.10 22.11 8.26
C LYS A 148 -9.31 22.42 7.00
N ALA A 149 -7.99 22.33 7.03
CA ALA A 149 -7.15 22.55 5.85
C ALA A 149 -7.37 21.47 4.77
N PHE A 150 -7.67 20.21 5.13
CA PHE A 150 -8.07 19.18 4.17
C PHE A 150 -9.41 19.53 3.50
N ASP A 151 -10.39 20.03 4.26
CA ASP A 151 -11.68 20.46 3.72
C ASP A 151 -11.52 21.66 2.78
N GLU A 152 -10.70 22.65 3.17
CA GLU A 152 -10.39 23.82 2.33
C GLU A 152 -9.61 23.44 1.07
N ALA A 153 -8.68 22.48 1.15
CA ALA A 153 -8.01 21.93 -0.02
C ALA A 153 -8.99 21.21 -0.95
N LEU A 154 -9.95 20.46 -0.40
CA LEU A 154 -10.95 19.77 -1.20
C LEU A 154 -11.87 20.77 -1.93
N ASP A 155 -12.31 21.84 -1.28
CA ASP A 155 -13.11 22.89 -1.95
C ASP A 155 -12.29 23.64 -3.00
N ALA A 156 -10.99 23.85 -2.76
CA ALA A 156 -10.07 24.49 -3.71
C ALA A 156 -9.83 23.67 -4.99
N LEU A 157 -10.04 22.34 -4.97
CA LEU A 157 -10.06 21.54 -6.21
C LEU A 157 -11.23 21.89 -7.14
N GLY A 158 -12.19 22.69 -6.67
CA GLY A 158 -13.38 23.05 -7.44
C GLY A 158 -14.34 21.88 -7.61
N ASN A 159 -15.19 21.96 -8.63
CA ASN A 159 -16.13 20.90 -8.97
C ASN A 159 -16.47 21.03 -10.46
N PRO A 160 -16.26 20.00 -11.30
CA PRO A 160 -16.64 20.08 -12.71
C PRO A 160 -18.15 20.24 -12.93
N GLY A 161 -18.97 19.89 -11.94
CA GLY A 161 -20.42 19.90 -12.03
C GLY A 161 -20.97 18.72 -12.83
N LEU A 162 -22.23 18.35 -12.58
CA LEU A 162 -22.92 17.35 -13.40
C LEU A 162 -23.43 18.05 -14.65
N PHE A 163 -22.86 17.74 -15.81
CA PHE A 163 -23.13 18.43 -17.08
C PHE A 163 -22.93 19.96 -17.00
N GLY A 164 -21.99 20.41 -16.16
CA GLY A 164 -21.69 21.83 -15.94
C GLY A 164 -22.62 22.54 -14.93
N VAL A 165 -23.69 21.89 -14.46
CA VAL A 165 -24.50 22.43 -13.36
C VAL A 165 -23.72 22.30 -12.05
N GLY A 166 -23.60 23.40 -11.32
CA GLY A 166 -22.83 23.45 -10.06
C GLY A 166 -21.32 23.49 -10.23
N LYS A 167 -20.83 23.88 -11.42
CA LYS A 167 -19.39 24.02 -11.68
C LYS A 167 -18.77 25.06 -10.75
N LYS A 168 -17.68 24.67 -10.08
CA LYS A 168 -16.79 25.57 -9.34
C LYS A 168 -15.40 25.53 -9.98
N PRO A 169 -14.76 26.69 -10.23
CA PRO A 169 -13.41 26.73 -10.76
C PRO A 169 -12.41 26.18 -9.74
N VAL A 170 -11.33 25.58 -10.24
CA VAL A 170 -10.16 25.21 -9.44
C VAL A 170 -9.51 26.49 -8.90
N GLN A 171 -9.00 26.44 -7.67
CA GLN A 171 -8.24 27.51 -7.01
C GLN A 171 -6.82 27.00 -6.67
N PRO A 172 -5.87 27.04 -7.63
CA PRO A 172 -4.58 26.38 -7.48
C PRO A 172 -3.72 26.92 -6.33
N ASP A 173 -3.75 28.22 -6.12
CA ASP A 173 -2.94 28.86 -5.07
C ASP A 173 -3.47 28.51 -3.68
N VAL A 174 -4.79 28.51 -3.50
CA VAL A 174 -5.44 28.06 -2.27
C VAL A 174 -5.13 26.59 -2.02
N PHE A 175 -5.24 25.74 -3.04
CA PHE A 175 -4.93 24.31 -2.90
C PHE A 175 -3.48 24.10 -2.41
N LYS A 176 -2.51 24.74 -3.07
CA LYS A 176 -1.08 24.68 -2.70
C LYS A 176 -0.83 25.21 -1.29
N GLU A 177 -1.45 26.32 -0.92
CA GLU A 177 -1.35 26.90 0.42
C GLU A 177 -1.81 25.88 1.48
N LYS A 178 -2.99 25.27 1.28
CA LYS A 178 -3.56 24.34 2.28
C LYS A 178 -2.77 23.05 2.41
N VAL A 179 -2.38 22.41 1.30
CA VAL A 179 -1.55 21.19 1.39
C VAL A 179 -0.15 21.49 1.94
N GLY A 180 0.40 22.67 1.64
CA GLY A 180 1.64 23.15 2.24
C GLY A 180 1.52 23.38 3.74
N PHE A 181 0.42 23.96 4.22
CA PHE A 181 0.12 24.12 5.64
C PHE A 181 0.04 22.76 6.34
N ILE A 182 -0.72 21.81 5.78
CA ILE A 182 -0.86 20.45 6.34
C ILE A 182 0.52 19.80 6.47
N TYR A 183 1.28 19.77 5.37
CA TYR A 183 2.61 19.15 5.37
C TYR A 183 3.57 19.83 6.36
N GLY A 184 3.57 21.17 6.40
CA GLY A 184 4.39 21.95 7.31
C GLY A 184 4.08 21.71 8.80
N LYS A 185 2.83 21.37 9.14
CA LYS A 185 2.44 21.00 10.50
C LYS A 185 2.80 19.55 10.85
N VAL A 186 2.62 18.63 9.91
CA VAL A 186 2.83 17.18 10.15
C VAL A 186 4.32 16.83 10.15
N LYS A 187 5.10 17.32 9.19
CA LYS A 187 6.51 16.95 8.98
C LYS A 187 7.40 17.05 10.23
N PRO A 188 7.40 18.15 11.02
CA PRO A 188 8.31 18.27 12.16
C PRO A 188 8.00 17.30 13.30
N LEU A 189 6.79 16.73 13.35
CA LEU A 189 6.37 15.81 14.42
C LEU A 189 6.91 14.39 14.23
N PHE A 190 7.22 14.01 12.99
CA PHE A 190 7.63 12.64 12.65
C PHE A 190 8.92 12.66 11.81
N PRO A 191 10.06 13.05 12.42
CA PRO A 191 11.33 13.07 11.72
C PRO A 191 11.74 11.65 11.31
N TYR A 192 12.18 11.50 10.06
CA TYR A 192 12.79 10.27 9.58
C TYR A 192 14.27 10.21 10.00
N GLN A 193 14.67 9.11 10.63
CA GLN A 193 16.02 8.86 11.10
C GLN A 193 16.64 7.79 10.21
N ALA A 194 17.42 8.23 9.22
CA ALA A 194 18.19 7.32 8.39
C ALA A 194 19.12 6.49 9.27
N ALA A 195 19.23 5.19 8.98
CA ALA A 195 20.27 4.37 9.59
C ALA A 195 21.62 5.03 9.29
N ALA A 196 22.47 5.19 10.32
CA ALA A 196 23.84 5.59 10.09
C ALA A 196 24.42 4.58 9.08
N ALA A 197 24.90 5.09 7.94
CA ALA A 197 25.55 4.22 6.95
C ALA A 197 26.58 3.37 7.70
N PRO A 198 26.62 2.04 7.49
CA PRO A 198 27.70 1.25 8.04
C PRO A 198 28.97 1.93 7.54
N VAL A 199 29.76 2.47 8.47
CA VAL A 199 31.03 3.11 8.16
C VAL A 199 31.78 2.03 7.39
N ALA A 200 31.95 2.25 6.09
CA ALA A 200 32.76 1.36 5.28
C ALA A 200 34.09 1.32 6.01
N SER A 201 34.47 0.15 6.51
CA SER A 201 35.77 -0.09 7.12
C SER A 201 36.81 0.02 6.01
N SER A 202 37.10 1.24 5.60
CA SER A 202 38.19 1.59 4.72
C SER A 202 39.37 2.00 5.59
N GLU A 203 40.07 0.99 6.11
CA GLU A 203 41.51 1.10 6.28
C GLU A 203 42.11 -0.29 6.02
N PRO A 204 42.83 -0.48 4.89
CA PRO A 204 43.76 -1.59 4.79
C PRO A 204 44.89 -1.29 5.76
N THR A 205 45.07 -2.16 6.74
CA THR A 205 46.25 -2.20 7.60
C THR A 205 47.51 -2.02 6.75
N PRO A 206 48.35 -1.00 7.00
CA PRO A 206 49.63 -0.88 6.31
C PRO A 206 50.46 -2.12 6.62
N VAL A 207 50.77 -2.88 5.58
CA VAL A 207 51.76 -3.95 5.63
C VAL A 207 53.08 -3.32 6.07
N ALA A 208 53.53 -3.69 7.26
CA ALA A 208 54.84 -3.30 7.75
C ALA A 208 55.93 -3.84 6.80
N GLN A 209 56.72 -2.93 6.24
CA GLN A 209 57.97 -3.26 5.57
C GLN A 209 58.92 -3.97 6.55
N PRO A 210 59.63 -5.02 6.12
CA PRO A 210 60.63 -5.69 6.95
C PRO A 210 61.86 -4.78 7.11
N THR A 211 62.20 -4.43 8.35
CA THR A 211 63.47 -3.81 8.70
C THR A 211 64.57 -4.87 8.68
N GLU A 212 65.54 -4.71 7.78
CA GLU A 212 66.78 -5.46 7.75
C GLU A 212 67.57 -5.26 9.06
N THR A 213 68.12 -6.34 9.62
CA THR A 213 69.33 -6.27 10.46
C THR A 213 70.18 -7.54 10.29
N PRO A 214 71.51 -7.44 10.44
CA PRO A 214 72.47 -8.28 9.76
C PRO A 214 72.92 -9.53 10.52
N LYS A 215 73.06 -10.61 9.74
CA LYS A 215 74.13 -11.63 9.71
C LYS A 215 74.91 -11.89 11.01
N THR A 216 74.66 -13.05 11.63
CA THR A 216 75.71 -13.88 12.24
C THR A 216 75.32 -15.37 12.16
N GLU A 217 76.08 -16.14 11.39
CA GLU A 217 76.10 -17.61 11.32
C GLU A 217 77.00 -18.21 12.43
N PRO A 218 77.21 -19.54 12.56
CA PRO A 218 76.22 -20.64 12.65
C PRO A 218 76.65 -21.71 13.70
N VAL A 219 75.73 -22.45 14.33
CA VAL A 219 76.10 -23.73 14.99
C VAL A 219 74.97 -24.78 14.91
N VAL A 220 75.19 -25.76 14.02
CA VAL A 220 75.04 -27.23 14.18
C VAL A 220 73.65 -27.86 14.42
N LYS A 221 73.08 -28.38 13.33
CA LYS A 221 72.79 -29.80 13.01
C LYS A 221 72.17 -30.70 14.10
N SER A 222 70.97 -31.22 13.82
CA SER A 222 70.60 -32.66 13.93
C SER A 222 69.20 -32.93 13.32
N GLU A 223 69.16 -33.72 12.24
CA GLU A 223 68.04 -34.59 11.80
C GLU A 223 68.21 -35.97 12.48
N PRO A 224 67.27 -36.97 12.46
CA PRO A 224 66.25 -37.26 11.42
C PRO A 224 64.82 -37.72 11.88
N THR A 225 63.80 -37.46 11.03
CA THR A 225 62.74 -38.31 10.38
C THR A 225 62.50 -39.78 10.86
N PRO A 226 61.36 -40.54 10.63
CA PRO A 226 59.99 -40.31 10.04
C PRO A 226 58.77 -40.96 10.82
N ALA A 227 57.58 -40.92 10.18
CA ALA A 227 56.46 -41.93 10.17
C ALA A 227 55.19 -41.57 10.99
N GLN A 228 54.06 -41.24 10.33
CA GLN A 228 52.93 -42.11 9.90
C GLN A 228 52.08 -42.67 11.07
N GLU A 229 50.79 -42.33 11.12
CA GLU A 229 49.64 -43.28 11.15
C GLU A 229 48.28 -42.57 11.40
N GLN A 230 47.34 -42.76 10.45
CA GLN A 230 45.89 -42.94 10.71
C GLN A 230 45.71 -44.37 11.27
N PRO A 231 44.66 -44.74 12.07
CA PRO A 231 43.24 -44.84 11.64
C PRO A 231 42.16 -44.53 12.73
N VAL A 232 40.94 -44.09 12.38
CA VAL A 232 39.64 -44.80 12.17
C VAL A 232 39.02 -45.53 13.39
N LEU A 233 37.68 -45.37 13.53
CA LEU A 233 36.64 -46.18 14.22
C LEU A 233 36.30 -45.78 15.68
N VAL A 234 35.08 -45.83 16.24
CA VAL A 234 33.70 -46.19 15.81
C VAL A 234 32.75 -45.80 16.97
N GLU A 235 31.58 -45.26 16.62
CA GLU A 235 30.22 -45.63 17.07
C GLU A 235 29.93 -45.99 18.55
N LYS A 236 28.88 -45.35 19.12
CA LYS A 236 27.80 -46.11 19.80
C LYS A 236 26.48 -45.33 19.94
N GLU A 237 25.43 -45.93 19.43
CA GLU A 237 24.01 -45.63 19.66
C GLU A 237 23.58 -45.79 21.14
N ALA A 238 22.54 -45.06 21.55
CA ALA A 238 21.43 -45.61 22.34
C ALA A 238 20.20 -44.65 22.38
N LYS A 239 19.06 -45.16 21.90
CA LYS A 239 17.65 -44.82 22.24
C LYS A 239 17.08 -46.07 22.98
N PRO A 240 15.85 -46.15 23.52
CA PRO A 240 14.80 -45.16 23.77
C PRO A 240 14.12 -45.24 25.17
N ALA A 241 13.23 -44.30 25.48
CA ALA A 241 12.15 -44.52 26.45
C ALA A 241 10.86 -43.78 26.05
N GLU A 242 9.77 -44.55 25.99
CA GLU A 242 8.36 -44.14 25.88
C GLU A 242 7.84 -43.50 27.17
N THR A 243 6.85 -42.61 27.09
CA THR A 243 5.82 -42.49 28.15
C THR A 243 4.47 -42.06 27.55
N LYS A 244 3.41 -42.63 28.14
CA LYS A 244 2.02 -42.78 27.72
C LYS A 244 1.14 -41.52 27.77
N ALA A 245 0.06 -41.56 26.99
CA ALA A 245 -1.18 -40.79 27.14
C ALA A 245 -2.02 -41.23 28.36
N PRO A 246 -3.07 -40.46 28.70
CA PRO A 246 -4.41 -41.06 28.61
C PRO A 246 -5.48 -40.17 27.97
N ASP A 247 -6.48 -40.86 27.44
CA ASP A 247 -7.78 -40.44 26.93
C ASP A 247 -8.83 -40.61 28.05
N VAL A 248 -9.90 -39.79 28.10
CA VAL A 248 -11.34 -40.15 28.25
C VAL A 248 -12.19 -38.85 28.32
N ALA A 249 -13.27 -38.85 27.53
CA ALA A 249 -14.30 -37.83 27.32
C ALA A 249 -15.45 -37.76 28.37
N ALA A 250 -16.17 -36.63 28.41
CA ALA A 250 -17.63 -36.51 28.63
C ALA A 250 -18.08 -35.05 28.40
N ALA A 251 -18.83 -34.77 27.33
CA ALA A 251 -20.29 -34.63 27.28
C ALA A 251 -20.80 -33.20 27.57
N VAL A 252 -21.19 -32.46 26.53
CA VAL A 252 -22.20 -31.39 26.64
C VAL A 252 -23.18 -31.47 25.47
N GLU A 253 -24.42 -31.34 25.88
CA GLU A 253 -25.71 -31.60 25.28
C GLU A 253 -26.08 -30.67 24.12
N THR A 254 -26.81 -31.24 23.17
CA THR A 254 -27.57 -30.60 22.10
C THR A 254 -28.74 -29.76 22.62
N LYS A 255 -28.91 -28.54 22.09
CA LYS A 255 -30.26 -28.00 21.80
C LYS A 255 -30.23 -26.87 20.78
N ALA A 256 -30.79 -27.14 19.60
CA ALA A 256 -31.40 -26.13 18.74
C ALA A 256 -32.75 -25.70 19.35
N PRO A 257 -33.23 -24.50 19.02
CA PRO A 257 -34.39 -24.49 18.14
C PRO A 257 -34.31 -23.48 16.99
N GLU A 258 -35.10 -23.83 15.99
CA GLU A 258 -35.44 -23.23 14.71
C GLU A 258 -36.28 -21.91 14.83
N PRO A 259 -36.62 -21.26 13.69
CA PRO A 259 -36.68 -19.81 13.56
C PRO A 259 -38.09 -19.24 13.78
N SER A 260 -38.18 -17.92 13.96
CA SER A 260 -39.43 -17.18 13.77
C SER A 260 -39.22 -15.99 12.85
N ALA A 261 -40.07 -15.98 11.83
CA ALA A 261 -40.25 -14.98 10.81
C ALA A 261 -41.11 -13.80 11.30
N SER A 262 -41.01 -12.69 10.56
CA SER A 262 -41.96 -11.57 10.37
C SER A 262 -41.25 -10.24 10.62
N ALA A 263 -41.02 -9.38 9.63
CA ALA A 263 -41.91 -8.68 8.68
C ALA A 263 -41.93 -7.19 9.04
N SER A 264 -41.73 -6.37 7.99
CA SER A 264 -42.17 -4.98 7.79
C SER A 264 -42.52 -4.11 9.00
N ALA A 265 -41.90 -2.92 9.07
CA ALA A 265 -42.53 -1.70 8.52
C ALA A 265 -41.72 -0.45 8.90
N SER A 266 -41.45 0.38 7.89
CA SER A 266 -41.30 1.83 8.04
C SER A 266 -42.63 2.41 8.53
N PRO A 267 -42.64 3.47 9.35
CA PRO A 267 -42.93 4.76 8.71
C PRO A 267 -42.23 5.98 9.37
N SER A 268 -41.89 6.96 8.53
CA SER A 268 -41.88 8.38 8.89
C SER A 268 -43.28 8.85 9.27
N PRO A 269 -43.41 9.90 10.08
CA PRO A 269 -44.04 11.08 9.49
C PRO A 269 -43.38 12.42 9.85
N SER A 270 -43.67 13.32 8.92
CA SER A 270 -43.41 14.76 8.85
C SER A 270 -44.09 15.57 9.97
N ALA A 271 -43.44 16.65 10.41
CA ALA A 271 -44.11 17.85 10.92
C ALA A 271 -43.21 19.10 10.79
N ALA A 272 -43.58 20.00 9.90
CA ALA A 272 -43.39 21.45 9.97
C ALA A 272 -44.80 22.08 10.12
N PRO A 273 -45.03 23.42 10.17
CA PRO A 273 -44.14 24.57 10.31
C PRO A 273 -44.62 25.59 11.37
N THR A 274 -43.84 26.65 11.67
CA THR A 274 -44.41 27.95 12.08
C THR A 274 -43.51 29.10 11.61
N ALA A 275 -44.16 30.10 11.01
CA ALA A 275 -43.63 31.32 10.43
C ALA A 275 -43.24 32.35 11.52
N GLU A 276 -42.45 33.38 11.17
CA GLU A 276 -42.95 34.77 11.00
C GLU A 276 -41.81 35.80 10.86
N ALA A 277 -41.99 36.64 9.83
CA ALA A 277 -41.48 37.98 9.50
C ALA A 277 -40.32 38.66 10.29
N ALA A 278 -39.40 39.29 9.56
CA ALA A 278 -39.51 40.71 9.16
C ALA A 278 -38.20 41.25 8.54
N SER A 279 -38.30 41.83 7.34
CA SER A 279 -37.35 42.80 6.79
C SER A 279 -37.51 44.17 7.47
N PRO A 280 -36.51 45.08 7.39
CA PRO A 280 -36.63 46.10 6.34
C PRO A 280 -35.29 46.57 5.71
N THR A 281 -35.36 46.88 4.42
CA THR A 281 -34.50 47.82 3.67
C THR A 281 -34.85 49.25 4.09
N PRO A 282 -33.96 50.26 3.92
CA PRO A 282 -34.12 51.11 2.72
C PRO A 282 -32.82 51.73 2.13
N ALA A 283 -32.99 52.18 0.87
CA ALA A 283 -32.33 53.30 0.14
C ALA A 283 -30.88 53.10 -0.34
N ALA A 284 -30.57 52.97 -1.64
CA ALA A 284 -30.74 53.90 -2.78
C ALA A 284 -29.70 55.04 -2.84
N SER A 285 -28.78 54.98 -3.82
CA SER A 285 -28.35 56.16 -4.59
C SER A 285 -27.79 55.73 -5.95
N ALA A 286 -28.07 56.55 -6.94
CA ALA A 286 -28.05 56.29 -8.37
C ALA A 286 -26.90 57.02 -9.09
N ALA A 287 -26.89 56.84 -10.43
CA ALA A 287 -26.21 57.59 -11.49
C ALA A 287 -24.79 57.10 -11.87
N ALA A 288 -24.38 57.04 -13.14
CA ALA A 288 -25.06 57.17 -14.43
C ALA A 288 -24.13 56.62 -15.54
N THR A 289 -24.74 55.93 -16.52
CA THR A 289 -24.59 56.04 -17.98
C THR A 289 -23.31 56.62 -18.58
N THR A 290 -22.64 55.89 -19.49
CA THR A 290 -22.61 56.16 -20.95
C THR A 290 -21.73 55.15 -21.70
N ALA A 291 -22.34 54.40 -22.62
CA ALA A 291 -21.71 53.94 -23.87
C ALA A 291 -21.99 55.01 -24.96
N PRO A 292 -21.32 55.04 -26.13
CA PRO A 292 -21.67 54.08 -27.20
C PRO A 292 -20.52 53.67 -28.18
N ALA A 293 -20.71 52.49 -28.80
CA ALA A 293 -20.53 52.09 -30.22
C ALA A 293 -19.27 52.58 -31.01
N LYS A 294 -18.64 51.83 -31.94
CA LYS A 294 -19.18 51.08 -33.10
C LYS A 294 -18.02 50.52 -33.98
N ALA A 295 -18.28 49.41 -34.70
CA ALA A 295 -17.70 48.93 -35.99
C ALA A 295 -16.17 48.70 -36.10
N ALA A 296 -15.72 47.45 -36.24
CA ALA A 296 -15.64 46.63 -37.47
C ALA A 296 -14.41 46.95 -38.33
N ASP A 297 -13.45 46.02 -38.42
CA ASP A 297 -13.02 45.54 -39.73
C ASP A 297 -12.23 44.22 -39.68
N THR A 298 -12.23 43.60 -40.85
CA THR A 298 -11.88 42.24 -41.22
C THR A 298 -10.38 42.15 -41.54
N ALA A 299 -9.66 41.12 -41.08
CA ALA A 299 -8.46 40.64 -41.76
C ALA A 299 -8.08 39.22 -41.32
N SER A 300 -8.35 38.25 -42.19
CA SER A 300 -7.69 36.96 -42.22
C SER A 300 -6.19 37.16 -42.42
N THR A 301 -5.36 36.52 -41.61
CA THR A 301 -3.96 36.26 -41.95
C THR A 301 -3.58 34.86 -41.48
N THR A 302 -3.64 33.95 -42.43
CA THR A 302 -2.84 32.73 -42.50
C THR A 302 -1.37 33.08 -42.28
N VAL A 303 -0.65 32.37 -41.40
CA VAL A 303 0.73 31.89 -41.60
C VAL A 303 1.26 31.15 -40.36
N LYS A 304 1.85 29.98 -40.64
CA LYS A 304 2.86 29.19 -39.90
C LYS A 304 2.46 28.52 -38.58
N GLN A 305 2.02 27.28 -38.77
CA GLN A 305 2.57 26.08 -38.15
C GLN A 305 4.04 26.27 -37.72
N ALA A 306 4.25 26.28 -36.40
CA ALA A 306 5.53 26.05 -35.77
C ALA A 306 5.40 24.74 -34.96
N GLU A 307 6.27 23.78 -35.25
CA GLU A 307 6.49 22.62 -34.40
C GLU A 307 6.91 23.08 -32.99
N PRO A 308 6.54 22.31 -31.95
CA PRO A 308 7.43 22.10 -30.84
C PRO A 308 7.95 20.66 -30.90
N ALA A 309 9.24 20.56 -31.25
CA ALA A 309 10.04 19.41 -30.88
C ALA A 309 10.22 19.36 -29.35
N LYS A 310 10.43 18.12 -28.88
CA LYS A 310 10.96 17.67 -27.58
C LYS A 310 10.00 17.54 -26.40
N GLU A 311 9.56 16.29 -26.24
CA GLU A 311 9.80 15.48 -25.04
C GLU A 311 9.59 16.20 -23.70
N ALA A 312 8.32 16.42 -23.36
CA ALA A 312 7.91 16.53 -21.98
C ALA A 312 7.80 15.11 -21.38
N SER A 313 8.83 14.74 -20.63
CA SER A 313 8.84 13.81 -19.51
C SER A 313 7.86 12.64 -19.59
N ALA A 314 8.37 11.50 -20.03
CA ALA A 314 7.81 10.20 -19.72
C ALA A 314 7.63 10.09 -18.19
N HIS A 315 6.42 10.34 -17.70
CA HIS A 315 6.01 9.90 -16.38
C HIS A 315 6.26 8.41 -16.32
N ALA A 316 6.93 7.92 -15.27
CA ALA A 316 7.03 6.49 -15.03
C ALA A 316 5.62 5.93 -15.20
N PRO A 317 5.38 5.07 -16.22
CA PRO A 317 4.04 4.54 -16.44
C PRO A 317 3.63 3.93 -15.12
N MET A 318 2.42 4.27 -14.63
CA MET A 318 1.80 3.42 -13.61
C MET A 318 1.88 2.03 -14.22
N GLN A 319 2.78 1.19 -13.70
CA GLN A 319 2.89 -0.17 -14.16
C GLN A 319 1.55 -0.77 -13.82
N ARG A 320 0.67 -0.87 -14.81
CA ARG A 320 -0.38 -1.85 -14.80
C ARG A 320 0.36 -3.16 -14.90
N THR A 321 0.82 -3.66 -13.77
CA THR A 321 1.29 -5.02 -13.68
C THR A 321 0.05 -5.85 -13.99
N ASP A 322 -0.04 -6.36 -15.22
CA ASP A 322 -0.96 -7.43 -15.56
C ASP A 322 -0.54 -8.64 -14.73
N LYS A 323 -1.04 -8.71 -13.48
CA LYS A 323 -0.86 -9.84 -12.56
C LYS A 323 -1.78 -11.00 -12.93
N THR A 324 -2.54 -10.87 -14.02
CA THR A 324 -3.21 -11.98 -14.70
C THR A 324 -2.14 -12.84 -15.36
N ASN A 325 -1.74 -13.92 -14.68
CA ASN A 325 -0.91 -14.94 -15.31
C ASN A 325 -1.69 -15.50 -16.51
N SER A 326 -1.36 -15.05 -17.72
CA SER A 326 -2.09 -15.42 -18.94
C SER A 326 -2.16 -16.92 -19.14
N PHE A 327 -1.16 -17.65 -18.62
CA PHE A 327 -1.15 -19.10 -18.63
C PHE A 327 -2.25 -19.70 -17.77
N VAL A 328 -2.53 -19.12 -16.59
CA VAL A 328 -3.63 -19.53 -15.71
C VAL A 328 -4.97 -19.21 -16.37
N SER A 329 -5.13 -18.02 -16.95
CA SER A 329 -6.37 -17.67 -17.65
C SER A 329 -6.64 -18.58 -18.85
N ILE A 330 -5.61 -18.87 -19.66
CA ILE A 330 -5.72 -19.78 -20.80
C ILE A 330 -6.00 -21.21 -20.32
N ALA A 331 -5.36 -21.67 -19.24
CA ALA A 331 -5.60 -23.00 -18.68
C ALA A 331 -7.03 -23.17 -18.13
N VAL A 332 -7.57 -22.13 -17.47
CA VAL A 332 -8.95 -22.16 -16.95
C VAL A 332 -9.96 -22.15 -18.11
N ILE A 333 -9.80 -21.25 -19.08
CA ILE A 333 -10.69 -21.16 -20.24
C ILE A 333 -10.62 -22.45 -21.07
N GLY A 334 -9.40 -22.93 -21.34
CA GLY A 334 -9.18 -24.19 -22.05
C GLY A 334 -9.76 -25.39 -21.31
N GLY A 335 -9.60 -25.45 -19.99
CA GLY A 335 -10.17 -26.50 -19.14
C GLY A 335 -11.69 -26.53 -19.18
N VAL A 336 -12.35 -25.36 -19.13
CA VAL A 336 -13.80 -25.25 -19.23
C VAL A 336 -14.30 -25.70 -20.62
N ILE A 337 -13.63 -25.30 -21.70
CA ILE A 337 -14.00 -25.73 -23.06
C ILE A 337 -13.85 -27.24 -23.23
N VAL A 338 -12.77 -27.84 -22.70
CA VAL A 338 -12.54 -29.29 -22.78
C VAL A 338 -13.57 -30.05 -21.94
N LEU A 339 -13.95 -29.55 -20.75
CA LEU A 339 -14.96 -30.19 -19.92
C LEU A 339 -16.36 -30.09 -20.54
N LEU A 340 -16.75 -28.93 -21.06
CA LEU A 340 -18.05 -28.75 -21.72
C LEU A 340 -18.12 -29.52 -23.04
N GLY A 341 -17.09 -29.38 -23.90
CA GLY A 341 -17.01 -30.09 -25.17
C GLY A 341 -16.92 -31.61 -25.00
N GLY A 342 -16.12 -32.08 -24.04
CA GLY A 342 -16.00 -33.48 -23.67
C GLY A 342 -17.30 -34.05 -23.07
N GLY A 343 -17.99 -33.25 -22.24
CA GLY A 343 -19.29 -33.60 -21.67
C GLY A 343 -20.37 -33.77 -22.75
N VAL A 344 -20.48 -32.83 -23.69
CA VAL A 344 -21.43 -32.89 -24.81
C VAL A 344 -21.12 -34.07 -25.75
N TRP A 345 -19.85 -34.29 -26.09
CA TRP A 345 -19.44 -35.43 -26.93
C TRP A 345 -19.76 -36.77 -26.26
N PHE A 346 -19.51 -36.89 -24.96
CA PHE A 346 -19.80 -38.10 -24.20
C PHE A 346 -21.31 -38.35 -24.06
N ALA A 347 -22.11 -37.29 -23.85
CA ALA A 347 -23.57 -37.37 -23.79
C ALA A 347 -24.18 -37.85 -25.11
N ARG A 348 -23.69 -37.33 -26.25
CA ARG A 348 -24.07 -37.80 -27.60
C ARG A 348 -23.74 -39.27 -27.81
N LYS A 349 -22.54 -39.70 -27.41
CA LYS A 349 -22.10 -41.11 -27.58
C LYS A 349 -22.96 -42.09 -26.77
N ARG A 350 -23.53 -41.65 -25.65
CA ARG A 350 -24.45 -42.45 -24.82
C ARG A 350 -25.94 -42.28 -25.16
N LYS A 351 -26.29 -41.48 -26.18
CA LYS A 351 -27.67 -41.15 -26.57
C LYS A 351 -28.49 -40.56 -25.41
N TRP A 352 -27.84 -39.79 -24.53
CA TRP A 352 -28.55 -39.06 -23.47
C TRP A 352 -29.09 -37.72 -23.96
N ILE A 353 -28.53 -37.22 -25.06
CA ILE A 353 -28.92 -36.05 -25.86
C ILE A 353 -28.65 -36.41 -27.32
#